data_AF-A0A9P1GCT7-F1
#
_entry.id   AF-A0A9P1GCT7-F1
#
_cell.length_a   1.000
_cell.length_b   1.000
_cell.length_c   1.000
_cell.angle_alpha   90.00
_cell.angle_beta   90.00
_cell.angle_gamma   90.00
#
_symmetry.space_group_name_H-M   'P 1'
#
loop_
_entity.id
_entity.type
_entity.pdbx_description
1 polymer ?
#
loop_
_entity_poly.entity_id
_entity_poly.type
_entity_poly.pdbx_seq_one_letter_code
_entity_poly.pdbx_strand_id
1 'polypeptide(L)'
;MSMGFLRPGEHAPIRGPMASAMVKQMLTTTEWGELDCLLIDLPPGTGDIHLTVAQEAALDAAIVITTPQQLSLVDVEKGIRMFDQVKIPTAAIVENMSFFVCDGCGKRHEIFQGSSEKLAKDFGIPRFFRFPLSPALSRTGLPFILEDDSSSIAEMLRREYQRLAKEAQAAVQELKGAFRPSLRSEVAGALLILRSEEGEFAIAAREVLLECRSAKMRDEMTGKRLFRDDEIPQNVTALELSSAGRYAMYIRWSNEHRSLFSFDHLKEIAAKKGQIWGKDR
;
A
#
# COMPACT_ATOMS: atom_id res chain seq x y z
N MET A 1 -11.87 22.79 -8.78
CA MET A 1 -11.23 23.94 -8.10
C MET A 1 -9.76 23.63 -7.90
N SER A 2 -8.82 24.57 -8.12
CA SER A 2 -7.38 24.36 -7.88
C SER A 2 -6.75 25.58 -7.19
N MET A 3 -5.61 25.38 -6.53
CA MET A 3 -4.89 26.48 -5.87
C MET A 3 -4.43 27.57 -6.85
N GLY A 4 -4.02 27.18 -8.06
CA GLY A 4 -3.66 28.12 -9.13
C GLY A 4 -4.86 28.93 -9.64
N PHE A 5 -6.08 28.41 -9.51
CA PHE A 5 -7.31 29.16 -9.83
C PHE A 5 -7.68 30.15 -8.71
N LEU A 6 -7.50 29.77 -7.44
CA LEU A 6 -7.82 30.63 -6.29
C LEU A 6 -6.83 31.80 -6.10
N ARG A 7 -5.60 31.69 -6.62
CA ARG A 7 -4.55 32.72 -6.50
C ARG A 7 -3.81 32.97 -7.83
N PRO A 8 -4.43 33.64 -8.81
CA PRO A 8 -3.79 33.93 -10.09
C PRO A 8 -2.57 34.84 -9.90
N GLY A 9 -1.38 34.40 -10.32
CA GLY A 9 -0.15 35.21 -10.33
C GLY A 9 0.64 35.28 -9.01
N GLU A 10 0.19 34.63 -7.94
CA GLU A 10 0.97 34.52 -6.70
C GLU A 10 1.75 33.21 -6.66
N HIS A 11 3.07 33.31 -6.86
CA HIS A 11 4.00 32.16 -6.87
C HIS A 11 4.73 31.96 -5.54
N ALA A 12 4.33 32.67 -4.48
CA ALA A 12 4.98 32.58 -3.18
C ALA A 12 4.70 31.22 -2.51
N PRO A 13 5.72 30.54 -1.95
CA PRO A 13 5.53 29.30 -1.21
C PRO A 13 4.55 29.49 -0.06
N ILE A 14 3.47 28.70 -0.02
CA ILE A 14 2.48 28.72 1.05
C ILE A 14 3.04 27.93 2.23
N ARG A 15 3.06 28.52 3.43
CA ARG A 15 3.51 27.84 4.65
C ARG A 15 2.51 26.75 5.08
N GLY A 16 3.02 25.67 5.68
CA GLY A 16 2.25 24.47 6.03
C GLY A 16 0.85 24.70 6.63
N PRO A 17 0.71 25.51 7.71
CA PRO A 17 -0.60 25.75 8.33
C PRO A 17 -1.62 26.42 7.39
N MET A 18 -1.17 27.32 6.52
CA MET A 18 -2.05 27.97 5.54
C MET A 18 -2.46 26.99 4.44
N ALA A 19 -1.54 26.12 4.00
CA ALA A 19 -1.85 25.10 3.01
C ALA A 19 -2.90 24.10 3.55
N SER A 20 -2.74 23.62 4.78
CA SER A 20 -3.73 22.75 5.44
C SER A 20 -5.10 23.42 5.56
N ALA A 21 -5.16 24.69 5.97
CA ALA A 21 -6.42 25.43 6.08
C ALA A 21 -7.12 25.58 4.72
N MET A 22 -6.35 25.87 3.66
CA MET A 22 -6.88 25.99 2.30
C MET A 22 -7.41 24.65 1.77
N VAL A 23 -6.67 23.56 2.00
CA VAL A 23 -7.13 22.21 1.62
C VAL A 23 -8.42 21.85 2.34
N LYS A 24 -8.52 22.12 3.65
CA LYS A 24 -9.76 21.94 4.41
C LYS A 24 -10.92 22.75 3.84
N GLN A 25 -10.68 24.01 3.49
CA GLN A 25 -11.70 24.86 2.87
C GLN A 25 -12.14 24.31 1.51
N MET A 26 -11.20 23.87 0.65
CA MET A 26 -11.53 23.25 -0.64
C MET A 26 -12.38 21.99 -0.48
N LEU A 27 -12.08 21.15 0.52
CA LEU A 27 -12.83 19.92 0.76
C LEU A 27 -14.24 20.17 1.29
N THR A 28 -14.40 21.13 2.20
CA THR A 28 -15.66 21.35 2.94
C THR A 28 -16.57 22.42 2.34
N THR A 29 -16.01 23.37 1.58
CA THR A 29 -16.74 24.56 1.09
C THR A 29 -17.00 24.51 -0.42
N THR A 30 -16.43 23.53 -1.14
CA THR A 30 -16.72 23.35 -2.57
C THR A 30 -18.00 22.53 -2.74
N GLU A 31 -18.92 23.03 -3.55
CA GLU A 31 -20.11 22.28 -3.98
C GLU A 31 -19.71 21.26 -5.06
N TRP A 32 -19.33 20.06 -4.62
CA TRP A 32 -18.92 18.97 -5.52
C TRP A 32 -20.10 18.32 -6.26
N GLY A 33 -21.32 18.44 -5.73
CA GLY A 33 -22.51 17.77 -6.27
C GLY A 33 -22.50 16.26 -6.05
N GLU A 34 -23.27 15.54 -6.87
CA GLU A 34 -23.22 14.08 -6.91
C GLU A 34 -22.07 13.64 -7.82
N LEU A 35 -21.16 12.81 -7.29
CA LEU A 35 -19.99 12.31 -7.99
C LEU A 35 -19.87 10.80 -7.79
N ASP A 36 -19.49 10.08 -8.85
CA ASP A 36 -19.09 8.68 -8.74
C ASP A 36 -17.72 8.53 -8.06
N CYS A 37 -16.83 9.51 -8.27
CA CYS A 37 -15.47 9.51 -7.76
C CYS A 37 -14.96 10.95 -7.59
N LEU A 38 -14.21 11.18 -6.51
CA LEU A 38 -13.42 12.39 -6.29
C LEU A 38 -11.94 12.02 -6.20
N LEU A 39 -11.15 12.43 -7.19
CA LEU A 39 -9.70 12.27 -7.17
C LEU A 39 -9.05 13.47 -6.49
N ILE A 40 -8.21 13.21 -5.49
CA ILE A 40 -7.46 14.23 -4.76
C ILE A 40 -5.98 14.02 -5.05
N ASP A 41 -5.39 14.97 -5.80
CA ASP A 41 -3.95 15.00 -6.05
C ASP A 41 -3.24 15.65 -4.86
N LEU A 42 -2.43 14.85 -4.16
CA LEU A 42 -1.74 15.27 -2.94
C LEU A 42 -0.36 15.83 -3.28
N PRO A 43 0.14 16.84 -2.54
CA PRO A 43 1.51 17.29 -2.71
C PRO A 43 2.49 16.13 -2.48
N PRO A 44 3.70 16.19 -3.06
CA PRO A 44 4.68 15.14 -2.85
C PRO A 44 5.14 15.08 -1.38
N GLY A 45 5.54 13.88 -0.94
CA GLY A 45 6.08 13.62 0.40
C GLY A 45 5.08 12.95 1.34
N THR A 46 5.31 13.11 2.65
CA THR A 46 4.50 12.51 3.73
C THR A 46 4.22 13.54 4.83
N GLY A 47 4.04 14.81 4.46
CA GLY A 47 3.86 15.92 5.39
C GLY A 47 2.44 16.03 5.99
N ASP A 48 2.24 17.06 6.81
CA ASP A 48 0.99 17.28 7.56
C ASP A 48 -0.27 17.45 6.68
N ILE A 49 -0.10 17.83 5.41
CA ILE A 49 -1.22 17.96 4.47
C ILE A 49 -1.91 16.62 4.23
N HIS A 50 -1.16 15.51 4.15
CA HIS A 50 -1.76 14.20 3.94
C HIS A 50 -2.61 13.78 5.15
N LEU A 51 -2.12 14.04 6.36
CA LEU A 51 -2.88 13.80 7.60
C LEU A 51 -4.12 14.71 7.67
N THR A 52 -3.99 15.97 7.28
CA THR A 52 -5.12 16.91 7.22
C THR A 52 -6.20 16.39 6.28
N VAL A 53 -5.84 15.98 5.05
CA VAL A 53 -6.81 15.41 4.10
C VAL A 53 -7.43 14.14 4.66
N ALA A 54 -6.63 13.24 5.25
CA ALA A 54 -7.11 11.99 5.82
C ALA A 54 -8.08 12.18 7.00
N GLN A 55 -7.95 13.29 7.75
CA GLN A 55 -8.82 13.62 8.88
C GLN A 55 -10.09 14.36 8.45
N GLU A 56 -9.99 15.26 7.48
CA GLU A 56 -11.11 16.10 7.03
C GLU A 56 -11.96 15.41 5.96
N ALA A 57 -11.37 14.55 5.13
CA ALA A 57 -12.07 13.76 4.12
C ALA A 57 -12.00 12.26 4.48
N ALA A 58 -13.15 11.58 4.43
CA ALA A 58 -13.23 10.14 4.55
C ALA A 58 -12.70 9.47 3.28
N LEU A 59 -11.37 9.41 3.13
CA LEU A 59 -10.73 8.80 1.97
C LEU A 59 -10.98 7.28 1.94
N ASP A 60 -11.50 6.79 0.82
CA ASP A 60 -11.79 5.38 0.62
C ASP A 60 -10.52 4.54 0.40
N ALA A 61 -9.57 5.08 -0.37
CA ALA A 61 -8.30 4.45 -0.66
C ALA A 61 -7.26 5.46 -1.19
N ALA A 62 -5.99 5.07 -1.15
CA ALA A 62 -4.87 5.78 -1.77
C ALA A 62 -4.30 4.99 -2.96
N ILE A 63 -3.87 5.70 -4.01
CA ILE A 63 -3.03 5.15 -5.07
C ILE A 63 -1.65 5.79 -4.91
N VAL A 64 -0.62 4.96 -4.76
CA VAL A 64 0.73 5.47 -4.53
C VAL A 64 1.55 5.41 -5.81
N ILE A 65 2.12 6.55 -6.19
CA ILE A 65 2.93 6.70 -7.40
C ILE A 65 4.39 6.79 -6.99
N THR A 66 5.24 5.97 -7.61
CA THR A 66 6.69 5.93 -7.38
C THR A 66 7.44 5.90 -8.71
N THR A 67 8.75 5.97 -8.64
CA THR A 67 9.67 5.73 -9.74
C THR A 67 10.67 4.64 -9.31
N PRO A 68 11.31 3.91 -10.24
CA PRO A 68 12.13 2.74 -9.89
C PRO A 68 13.39 3.06 -9.06
N GLN A 69 13.74 4.33 -8.84
CA GLN A 69 14.91 4.70 -8.04
C GLN A 69 14.67 4.46 -6.55
N GLN A 70 15.70 3.95 -5.87
CA GLN A 70 15.65 3.57 -4.46
C GLN A 70 15.18 4.69 -3.52
N LEU A 71 15.53 5.95 -3.80
CA LEU A 71 15.08 7.09 -2.99
C LEU A 71 13.55 7.25 -3.02
N SER A 72 12.92 7.07 -4.19
CA SER A 72 11.46 7.15 -4.31
C SER A 72 10.77 6.02 -3.54
N LEU A 73 11.36 4.81 -3.56
CA LEU A 73 10.80 3.66 -2.84
C LEU A 73 10.78 3.87 -1.32
N VAL A 74 11.81 4.50 -0.75
CA VAL A 74 11.86 4.81 0.68
C VAL A 74 10.76 5.79 1.08
N ASP A 75 10.47 6.78 0.25
CA ASP A 75 9.41 7.76 0.53
C ASP A 75 8.02 7.15 0.36
N VAL A 76 7.84 6.27 -0.63
CA VAL A 76 6.61 5.50 -0.82
C VAL A 76 6.35 4.55 0.35
N GLU A 77 7.38 3.89 0.88
CA GLU A 77 7.23 3.05 2.07
C GLU A 77 6.70 3.86 3.27
N LYS A 78 7.26 5.05 3.52
CA LYS A 78 6.78 5.95 4.57
C LYS A 78 5.34 6.41 4.32
N GLY A 79 5.01 6.72 3.07
CA GLY A 79 3.66 7.14 2.66
C GLY A 79 2.61 6.05 2.91
N ILE A 80 2.91 4.80 2.53
CA ILE A 80 2.01 3.67 2.79
C ILE A 80 1.80 3.50 4.31
N ARG A 81 2.89 3.50 5.10
CA ARG A 81 2.80 3.39 6.57
C ARG A 81 2.00 4.52 7.21
N MET A 82 2.13 5.75 6.70
CA MET A 82 1.34 6.89 7.18
C MET A 82 -0.15 6.69 6.88
N PHE A 83 -0.52 6.25 5.67
CA PHE A 83 -1.91 5.95 5.34
C PHE A 83 -2.49 4.81 6.18
N ASP A 84 -1.69 3.79 6.48
CA ASP A 84 -2.09 2.70 7.38
C ASP A 84 -2.43 3.19 8.79
N GLN A 85 -1.67 4.15 9.33
CA GLN A 85 -1.93 4.74 10.65
C GLN A 85 -3.29 5.45 10.72
N VAL A 86 -3.68 6.12 9.64
CA VAL A 86 -4.99 6.77 9.50
C VAL A 86 -6.05 5.84 8.88
N LYS A 87 -5.75 4.55 8.76
CA LYS A 87 -6.66 3.48 8.29
C LYS A 87 -7.15 3.63 6.84
N ILE A 88 -6.40 4.36 6.02
CA ILE A 88 -6.65 4.50 4.58
C ILE A 88 -5.91 3.38 3.86
N PRO A 89 -6.61 2.47 3.15
CA PRO A 89 -5.96 1.39 2.42
C PRO A 89 -5.26 1.89 1.16
N THR A 90 -4.10 1.31 0.84
CA THR A 90 -3.49 1.52 -0.48
C THR A 90 -4.11 0.56 -1.50
N ALA A 91 -4.82 1.11 -2.48
CA ALA A 91 -5.50 0.34 -3.53
C ALA A 91 -4.54 -0.20 -4.59
N ALA A 92 -3.50 0.58 -4.94
CA ALA A 92 -2.53 0.21 -5.96
C ALA A 92 -1.21 0.96 -5.79
N ILE A 93 -0.13 0.34 -6.29
CA ILE A 93 1.16 1.00 -6.52
C ILE A 93 1.37 1.17 -8.03
N VAL A 94 1.77 2.37 -8.44
CA VAL A 94 2.10 2.72 -9.82
C VAL A 94 3.57 3.10 -9.89
N GLU A 95 4.37 2.29 -10.56
CA GLU A 95 5.76 2.64 -10.91
C GLU A 95 5.77 3.41 -12.24
N ASN A 96 5.90 4.72 -12.14
CA ASN A 96 6.08 5.62 -13.28
C ASN A 96 7.53 5.62 -13.75
N MET A 97 7.77 6.02 -15.01
CA MET A 97 9.10 6.09 -15.63
C MET A 97 9.89 4.77 -15.50
N SER A 98 9.18 3.66 -15.59
CA SER A 98 9.68 2.33 -15.25
C SER A 98 10.62 1.76 -16.31
N PHE A 99 10.32 2.02 -17.58
CA PHE A 99 11.12 1.57 -18.72
C PHE A 99 10.96 2.55 -19.89
N PHE A 100 11.86 2.50 -20.85
CA PHE A 100 11.78 3.27 -22.09
C PHE A 100 11.66 2.33 -23.29
N VAL A 101 10.80 2.66 -24.25
CA VAL A 101 10.70 1.92 -25.52
C VAL A 101 11.33 2.80 -26.60
N CYS A 102 12.41 2.31 -27.21
CA CYS A 102 13.07 3.04 -28.28
C CYS A 102 12.13 3.14 -29.49
N ASP A 103 11.89 4.37 -29.94
CA ASP A 103 11.08 4.72 -31.11
C ASP A 103 11.70 4.28 -32.45
N GLY A 104 13.02 4.12 -32.50
CA GLY A 104 13.72 3.65 -33.71
C GLY A 104 13.80 2.13 -33.88
N CYS A 105 13.91 1.36 -32.80
CA CYS A 105 14.13 -0.09 -32.87
C CYS A 105 13.13 -0.94 -32.08
N GLY A 106 12.20 -0.32 -31.34
CA GLY A 106 11.20 -1.01 -30.53
C GLY A 106 11.74 -1.70 -29.28
N LYS A 107 13.05 -1.65 -29.03
CA LYS A 107 13.68 -2.29 -27.86
C LYS A 107 13.20 -1.62 -26.57
N ARG A 108 12.83 -2.45 -25.59
CA ARG A 108 12.55 -2.01 -24.21
C ARG A 108 13.85 -1.92 -23.42
N HIS A 109 14.03 -0.80 -22.75
CA HIS A 109 15.17 -0.49 -21.88
C HIS A 109 14.67 -0.27 -20.46
N GLU A 110 15.11 -1.14 -19.55
CA GLU A 110 14.97 -0.94 -18.11
C GLU A 110 16.04 0.04 -17.67
N ILE A 111 15.72 1.34 -17.67
CA ILE A 111 16.70 2.41 -17.36
C ILE A 111 17.20 2.28 -15.92
N PHE A 112 16.32 1.88 -15.02
CA PHE A 112 16.61 1.67 -13.61
C PHE A 112 16.15 0.28 -13.20
N GLN A 113 16.90 -0.37 -12.31
CA GLN A 113 16.47 -1.60 -11.66
C GLN A 113 15.68 -1.23 -10.40
N GLY A 114 14.34 -1.37 -10.45
CA GLY A 114 13.44 -1.05 -9.34
C GLY A 114 12.93 -2.30 -8.61
N SER A 115 12.61 -2.14 -7.33
CA SER A 115 12.01 -3.18 -6.47
C SER A 115 10.60 -2.83 -5.97
N SER A 116 9.91 -1.91 -6.64
CA SER A 116 8.54 -1.49 -6.26
C SER A 116 7.53 -2.64 -6.26
N GLU A 117 7.70 -3.66 -7.10
CA GLU A 117 6.88 -4.88 -7.07
C GLU A 117 7.08 -5.67 -5.76
N LYS A 118 8.32 -5.71 -5.24
CA LYS A 118 8.60 -6.31 -3.93
C LYS A 118 7.88 -5.52 -2.83
N LEU A 119 7.90 -4.19 -2.92
CA LEU A 119 7.20 -3.33 -1.97
C LEU A 119 5.69 -3.61 -1.96
N ALA A 120 5.07 -3.77 -3.14
CA ALA A 120 3.66 -4.15 -3.24
C ALA A 120 3.38 -5.47 -2.52
N LYS A 121 4.25 -6.49 -2.69
CA LYS A 121 4.13 -7.79 -2.00
C LYS A 121 4.32 -7.67 -0.48
N ASP A 122 5.33 -6.91 -0.04
CA ASP A 122 5.65 -6.73 1.38
C ASP A 122 4.50 -6.02 2.14
N PHE A 123 3.77 -5.13 1.44
CA PHE A 123 2.60 -4.43 1.95
C PHE A 123 1.27 -5.09 1.57
N GLY A 124 1.28 -6.30 1.00
CA GLY A 124 0.06 -7.02 0.61
C GLY A 124 -0.87 -6.23 -0.33
N ILE A 125 -0.31 -5.38 -1.17
CA ILE A 125 -1.04 -4.57 -2.16
C ILE A 125 -1.12 -5.40 -3.45
N PRO A 126 -2.31 -5.89 -3.85
CA PRO A 126 -2.43 -6.85 -4.95
C PRO A 126 -2.25 -6.21 -6.33
N ARG A 127 -2.40 -4.89 -6.44
CA ARG A 127 -2.44 -4.17 -7.72
C ARG A 127 -1.18 -3.36 -7.92
N PHE A 128 -0.41 -3.72 -8.94
CA PHE A 128 0.84 -3.08 -9.32
C PHE A 128 0.86 -2.77 -10.82
N PHE A 129 1.26 -1.53 -11.18
CA PHE A 129 1.28 -1.05 -12.56
C PHE A 129 2.63 -0.43 -12.89
N ARG A 130 3.06 -0.56 -14.15
CA ARG A 130 4.31 0.01 -14.66
C ARG A 130 4.02 0.87 -15.88
N PHE A 131 4.42 2.12 -15.84
CA PHE A 131 4.26 3.06 -16.96
C PHE A 131 5.62 3.42 -17.56
N PRO A 132 5.71 3.56 -18.89
CA PRO A 132 6.94 3.92 -19.57
C PRO A 132 7.32 5.38 -19.32
N LEU A 133 8.63 5.66 -19.44
CA LEU A 133 9.11 7.00 -19.75
C LEU A 133 8.83 7.27 -21.24
N SER A 134 8.00 8.26 -21.54
CA SER A 134 7.63 8.62 -22.91
C SER A 134 7.64 10.14 -23.10
N PRO A 135 8.40 10.67 -24.08
CA PRO A 135 8.34 12.08 -24.44
C PRO A 135 6.94 12.55 -24.87
N ALA A 136 6.11 11.63 -25.37
CA ALA A 136 4.75 11.94 -25.79
C ALA A 136 3.89 12.49 -24.65
N LEU A 137 4.15 12.10 -23.40
CA LEU A 137 3.42 12.56 -22.21
C LEU A 137 3.68 14.03 -21.85
N SER A 138 4.75 14.64 -22.35
CA SER A 138 5.16 16.01 -21.97
C SER A 138 5.07 17.03 -23.10
N ARG A 139 4.49 16.69 -24.26
CA ARG A 139 4.58 17.52 -25.47
C ARG A 139 3.71 18.77 -25.44
N THR A 140 2.44 18.64 -25.07
CA THR A 140 1.42 19.65 -25.45
C THR A 140 0.78 20.37 -24.26
N GLY A 141 1.11 19.98 -23.03
CA GLY A 141 0.43 20.48 -21.82
C GLY A 141 -1.02 20.01 -21.69
N LEU A 142 -1.54 19.23 -22.65
CA LEU A 142 -2.83 18.56 -22.56
C LEU A 142 -2.64 17.17 -21.93
N PRO A 143 -3.67 16.66 -21.23
CA PRO A 143 -3.68 15.27 -20.82
C PRO A 143 -3.53 14.37 -22.04
N PHE A 144 -2.50 13.53 -22.04
CA PHE A 144 -2.15 12.64 -23.15
C PHE A 144 -3.32 11.84 -23.71
N ILE A 145 -4.24 11.41 -22.86
CA ILE A 145 -5.40 10.60 -23.25
C ILE A 145 -6.39 11.34 -24.16
N LEU A 146 -6.35 12.67 -24.16
CA LEU A 146 -7.16 13.54 -25.01
C LEU A 146 -6.49 13.84 -26.35
N GLU A 147 -5.21 13.51 -26.50
CA GLU A 147 -4.51 13.66 -27.78
C GLU A 147 -4.92 12.54 -28.74
N ASP A 148 -5.13 12.92 -30.00
CA ASP A 148 -5.36 11.99 -31.11
C ASP A 148 -4.03 11.44 -31.64
N ASP A 149 -3.35 10.66 -30.80
CA ASP A 149 -2.09 9.98 -31.11
C ASP A 149 -2.35 8.47 -31.29
N SER A 150 -2.21 7.94 -32.49
CA SER A 150 -2.43 6.51 -32.80
C SER A 150 -1.13 5.69 -32.77
N SER A 151 -0.05 6.21 -32.19
CA SER A 151 1.19 5.45 -32.05
C SER A 151 1.03 4.25 -31.11
N SER A 152 1.87 3.23 -31.31
CA SER A 152 1.85 2.02 -30.47
C SER A 152 2.07 2.31 -28.98
N ILE A 153 2.90 3.31 -28.66
CA ILE A 153 3.11 3.78 -27.29
C ILE A 153 1.85 4.43 -26.72
N ALA A 154 1.08 5.14 -27.56
CA ALA A 154 -0.18 5.76 -27.15
C ALA A 154 -1.26 4.75 -26.85
N GLU A 155 -1.45 3.76 -27.70
CA GLU A 155 -2.38 2.67 -27.46
C GLU A 155 -2.02 1.87 -26.20
N MET A 156 -0.73 1.59 -25.99
CA MET A 156 -0.24 0.95 -24.77
C MET A 156 -0.58 1.78 -23.53
N LEU A 157 -0.25 3.08 -23.53
CA LEU A 157 -0.54 3.99 -22.42
C LEU A 157 -2.05 4.06 -22.12
N ARG A 158 -2.89 4.22 -23.15
CA ARG A 158 -4.36 4.22 -22.99
C ARG A 158 -4.85 2.94 -22.33
N ARG A 159 -4.39 1.79 -22.79
CA ARG A 159 -4.75 0.49 -22.21
C ARG A 159 -4.34 0.38 -20.74
N GLU A 160 -3.12 0.80 -20.41
CA GLU A 160 -2.63 0.74 -19.02
C GLU A 160 -3.37 1.71 -18.10
N TYR A 161 -3.70 2.94 -18.55
CA TYR A 161 -4.53 3.87 -17.78
C TYR A 161 -5.95 3.36 -17.55
N GLN A 162 -6.58 2.77 -18.59
CA GLN A 162 -7.90 2.15 -18.45
C GLN A 162 -7.87 0.97 -17.47
N ARG A 163 -6.81 0.13 -17.53
CA ARG A 163 -6.63 -0.96 -16.57
C ARG A 163 -6.49 -0.42 -15.15
N LEU A 164 -5.65 0.60 -14.95
CA LEU A 164 -5.47 1.25 -13.64
C LEU A 164 -6.79 1.79 -13.09
N ALA A 165 -7.56 2.53 -13.90
CA ALA A 165 -8.82 3.11 -13.46
C ALA A 165 -9.84 2.02 -13.03
N LYS A 166 -10.01 0.99 -13.86
CA LYS A 166 -10.93 -0.13 -13.58
C LYS A 166 -10.53 -0.89 -12.31
N GLU A 167 -9.24 -1.21 -12.17
CA GLU A 167 -8.71 -1.95 -11.03
C GLU A 167 -8.74 -1.13 -9.75
N ALA A 168 -8.43 0.17 -9.81
CA ALA A 168 -8.54 1.05 -8.65
C ALA A 168 -10.00 1.21 -8.18
N GLN A 169 -10.95 1.31 -9.12
CA GLN A 169 -12.37 1.34 -8.77
C GLN A 169 -12.83 0.02 -8.14
N ALA A 170 -12.44 -1.12 -8.72
CA ALA A 170 -12.72 -2.44 -8.14
C ALA A 170 -12.12 -2.56 -6.73
N ALA A 171 -10.89 -2.06 -6.53
CA ALA A 171 -10.25 -2.01 -5.22
C ALA A 171 -11.10 -1.25 -4.21
N VAL A 172 -11.55 -0.05 -4.54
CA VAL A 172 -12.36 0.77 -3.63
C VAL A 172 -13.67 0.06 -3.28
N GLN A 173 -14.32 -0.59 -4.25
CA GLN A 173 -15.57 -1.33 -4.00
C GLN A 173 -15.36 -2.56 -3.12
N GLU A 174 -14.31 -3.35 -3.40
CA GLU A 174 -13.87 -4.43 -2.52
C GLU A 174 -13.61 -3.88 -1.11
N LEU A 175 -12.88 -2.77 -0.98
CA LEU A 175 -12.53 -2.18 0.30
C LEU A 175 -13.73 -1.62 1.09
N LYS A 176 -14.86 -1.34 0.44
CA LYS A 176 -16.13 -0.94 1.05
C LYS A 176 -16.95 -2.12 1.58
N GLY A 177 -16.83 -3.31 0.97
CA GLY A 177 -17.58 -4.52 1.34
C GLY A 177 -16.75 -5.67 1.94
N ALA A 178 -15.42 -5.57 1.90
CA ALA A 178 -14.53 -6.69 2.22
C ALA A 178 -14.48 -6.99 3.71
N PHE A 179 -14.51 -8.28 3.99
CA PHE A 179 -14.20 -8.83 5.30
C PHE A 179 -12.80 -8.39 5.72
N ARG A 180 -12.65 -7.94 6.96
CA ARG A 180 -11.35 -7.54 7.51
C ARG A 180 -10.77 -8.69 8.33
N PRO A 181 -9.66 -9.30 7.88
CA PRO A 181 -8.95 -10.25 8.70
C PRO A 181 -8.55 -9.63 10.03
N SER A 182 -8.65 -10.41 11.09
CA SER A 182 -8.29 -9.96 12.43
C SER A 182 -7.54 -11.05 13.15
N LEU A 183 -6.57 -10.65 13.96
CA LEU A 183 -5.83 -11.53 14.85
C LEU A 183 -6.12 -11.10 16.29
N ARG A 184 -6.59 -12.03 17.12
CA ARG A 184 -6.68 -11.84 18.57
C ARG A 184 -5.83 -12.87 19.28
N SER A 185 -5.45 -12.58 20.52
CA SER A 185 -4.77 -13.54 21.39
C SER A 185 -5.73 -14.09 22.44
N GLU A 186 -5.58 -15.38 22.73
CA GLU A 186 -6.27 -16.08 23.80
C GLU A 186 -5.24 -16.83 24.66
N VAL A 187 -5.68 -17.37 25.80
CA VAL A 187 -4.84 -18.17 26.72
C VAL A 187 -3.56 -17.41 27.09
N ALA A 188 -3.71 -16.19 27.61
CA ALA A 188 -2.59 -15.31 27.99
C ALA A 188 -1.54 -15.07 26.88
N GLY A 189 -1.96 -15.09 25.61
CA GLY A 189 -1.08 -14.84 24.48
C GLY A 189 -0.43 -16.10 23.90
N ALA A 190 -0.69 -17.29 24.44
CA ALA A 190 -0.13 -18.54 23.94
C ALA A 190 -0.84 -19.03 22.66
N LEU A 191 -2.08 -18.61 22.44
CA LEU A 191 -2.90 -19.01 21.29
C LEU A 191 -3.35 -17.78 20.51
N LEU A 192 -3.19 -17.80 19.19
CA LEU A 192 -3.58 -16.74 18.29
C LEU A 192 -4.77 -17.20 17.45
N ILE A 193 -5.83 -16.38 17.41
CA ILE A 193 -7.03 -16.65 16.62
C ILE A 193 -7.03 -15.76 15.40
N LEU A 194 -6.81 -16.37 14.24
CA LEU A 194 -6.94 -15.71 12.96
C LEU A 194 -8.36 -15.87 12.47
N ARG A 195 -9.09 -14.77 12.35
CA ARG A 195 -10.38 -14.73 11.66
C ARG A 195 -10.14 -14.32 10.21
N SER A 196 -10.48 -15.18 9.27
CA SER A 196 -10.44 -14.93 7.82
C SER A 196 -11.84 -15.11 7.20
N GLU A 197 -11.96 -14.88 5.89
CA GLU A 197 -13.19 -15.16 5.14
C GLU A 197 -13.57 -16.65 5.17
N GLU A 198 -12.59 -17.53 5.32
CA GLU A 198 -12.77 -18.99 5.32
C GLU A 198 -13.17 -19.55 6.70
N GLY A 199 -13.03 -18.75 7.76
CA GLY A 199 -13.37 -19.13 9.13
C GLY A 199 -12.37 -18.63 10.18
N GLU A 200 -12.47 -19.20 11.39
CA GLU A 200 -11.51 -18.97 12.48
C GLU A 200 -10.51 -20.11 12.60
N PHE A 201 -9.23 -19.74 12.72
CA PHE A 201 -8.12 -20.67 12.87
C PHE A 201 -7.37 -20.39 14.16
N ALA A 202 -7.16 -21.44 14.95
CA ALA A 202 -6.31 -21.42 16.15
C ALA A 202 -4.87 -21.75 15.76
N ILE A 203 -3.91 -20.89 16.11
CA ILE A 203 -2.49 -21.11 15.85
C ILE A 203 -1.70 -20.85 17.13
N ALA A 204 -0.86 -21.78 17.54
CA ALA A 204 0.02 -21.56 18.70
C ALA A 204 0.98 -20.40 18.42
N ALA A 205 1.16 -19.52 19.39
CA ALA A 205 2.04 -18.35 19.32
C ALA A 205 3.47 -18.71 18.87
N ARG A 206 3.99 -19.82 19.39
CA ARG A 206 5.30 -20.35 19.00
C ARG A 206 5.38 -20.73 17.52
N GLU A 207 4.36 -21.40 16.98
CA GLU A 207 4.35 -21.82 15.57
C GLU A 207 4.36 -20.61 14.63
N VAL A 208 3.66 -19.53 15.00
CA VAL A 208 3.70 -18.27 14.25
C VAL A 208 5.11 -17.66 14.30
N LEU A 209 5.72 -17.58 15.50
CA LEU A 209 7.05 -16.98 15.65
C LEU A 209 8.15 -17.78 14.93
N LEU A 210 8.07 -19.11 14.89
CA LEU A 210 9.01 -19.97 14.14
C LEU A 210 8.98 -19.69 12.63
N GLU A 211 7.85 -19.22 12.11
CA GLU A 211 7.70 -18.84 10.70
C GLU A 211 7.97 -17.35 10.45
N CYS A 212 8.55 -16.64 11.41
CA CYS A 212 8.93 -15.24 11.23
C CYS A 212 9.92 -15.07 10.07
N ARG A 213 9.67 -14.04 9.23
CA ARG A 213 10.53 -13.67 8.10
C ARG A 213 11.34 -12.39 8.35
N SER A 214 11.45 -11.95 9.61
CA SER A 214 12.22 -10.75 9.94
C SER A 214 13.73 -10.96 9.72
N ALA A 215 14.46 -9.88 9.48
CA ALA A 215 15.92 -9.90 9.28
C ALA A 215 16.69 -10.47 10.48
N LYS A 216 16.09 -10.47 11.68
CA LYS A 216 16.66 -11.11 12.88
C LYS A 216 16.56 -12.63 12.86
N MET A 217 15.61 -13.17 12.09
CA MET A 217 15.27 -14.58 12.05
C MET A 217 15.70 -15.24 10.74
N ARG A 218 15.89 -14.46 9.67
CA ARG A 218 16.34 -14.93 8.36
C ARG A 218 17.36 -13.99 7.74
N ASP A 219 18.33 -14.59 7.08
CA ASP A 219 19.31 -13.87 6.27
C ASP A 219 18.62 -13.28 5.03
N GLU A 220 18.77 -11.98 4.80
CA GLU A 220 18.06 -11.27 3.73
C GLU A 220 18.49 -11.69 2.32
N MET A 221 19.73 -12.18 2.17
CA MET A 221 20.34 -12.49 0.88
C MET A 221 20.14 -13.96 0.48
N THR A 222 20.05 -14.85 1.46
CA THR A 222 19.95 -16.31 1.26
C THR A 222 18.62 -16.90 1.70
N GLY A 223 17.81 -16.16 2.47
CA GLY A 223 16.53 -16.62 3.01
C GLY A 223 16.63 -17.70 4.09
N LYS A 224 17.85 -18.10 4.46
CA LYS A 224 18.11 -19.15 5.46
C LYS A 224 17.74 -18.67 6.85
N ARG A 225 17.17 -19.57 7.67
CA ARG A 225 16.91 -19.31 9.09
C ARG A 225 18.24 -19.08 9.82
N LEU A 226 18.28 -18.03 10.64
CA LEU A 226 19.46 -17.63 11.43
C LEU A 226 19.44 -18.20 12.86
N PHE A 227 18.41 -18.95 13.22
CA PHE A 227 18.19 -19.50 14.55
C PHE A 227 17.85 -20.99 14.44
N ARG A 228 18.02 -21.71 15.55
CA ARG A 228 17.54 -23.09 15.70
C ARG A 228 16.22 -23.11 16.45
N ASP A 229 15.36 -24.08 16.15
CA ASP A 229 14.00 -24.14 16.71
C ASP A 229 13.95 -24.20 18.25
N ASP A 230 15.00 -24.72 18.90
CA ASP A 230 15.17 -24.78 20.35
C ASP A 230 15.49 -23.43 20.99
N GLU A 231 15.95 -22.44 20.20
CA GLU A 231 16.24 -21.09 20.67
C GLU A 231 14.96 -20.26 20.88
N ILE A 232 13.80 -20.71 20.36
CA ILE A 232 12.50 -20.09 20.60
C ILE A 232 11.78 -20.77 21.78
N PRO A 233 11.56 -20.05 22.91
CA PRO A 233 10.98 -20.63 24.11
C PRO A 233 9.62 -21.30 23.85
N GLN A 234 9.37 -22.45 24.49
CA GLN A 234 8.10 -23.17 24.37
C GLN A 234 6.90 -22.35 24.89
N ASN A 235 7.14 -21.48 25.86
CA ASN A 235 6.15 -20.61 26.50
C ASN A 235 6.10 -19.20 25.91
N VAL A 236 6.60 -18.99 24.68
CA VAL A 236 6.53 -17.67 24.05
C VAL A 236 5.07 -17.26 23.82
N THR A 237 4.74 -16.01 24.15
CA THR A 237 3.38 -15.47 24.04
C THR A 237 3.37 -14.15 23.28
N ALA A 238 2.25 -13.87 22.62
CA ALA A 238 1.97 -12.57 22.02
C ALA A 238 1.48 -11.60 23.10
N LEU A 239 2.31 -10.62 23.46
CA LEU A 239 2.00 -9.62 24.48
C LEU A 239 1.14 -8.49 23.94
N GLU A 240 1.30 -8.15 22.67
CA GLU A 240 0.60 -7.04 22.05
C GLU A 240 0.40 -7.29 20.56
N LEU A 241 -0.79 -6.94 20.07
CA LEU A 241 -1.20 -7.07 18.68
C LEU A 241 -1.66 -5.69 18.20
N SER A 242 -1.05 -5.17 17.14
CA SER A 242 -1.46 -3.91 16.52
C SER A 242 -1.52 -4.01 14.99
N SER A 243 -2.65 -3.62 14.41
CA SER A 243 -2.86 -3.71 12.97
C SER A 243 -1.87 -2.81 12.22
N ALA A 244 -1.18 -3.39 11.24
CA ALA A 244 -0.39 -2.67 10.26
C ALA A 244 -1.21 -2.57 8.97
N GLY A 245 -2.00 -1.50 8.86
CA GLY A 245 -2.94 -1.35 7.77
C GLY A 245 -4.01 -2.44 7.76
N ARG A 246 -4.40 -2.86 6.55
CA ARG A 246 -5.36 -3.97 6.33
C ARG A 246 -4.71 -5.30 5.98
N TYR A 247 -3.39 -5.31 5.77
CA TYR A 247 -2.69 -6.44 5.18
C TYR A 247 -1.84 -7.21 6.18
N ALA A 248 -1.51 -6.63 7.35
CA ALA A 248 -0.61 -7.26 8.30
C ALA A 248 -0.90 -6.93 9.77
N MET A 249 -0.24 -7.68 10.64
CA MET A 249 -0.27 -7.56 12.09
C MET A 249 1.15 -7.40 12.64
N TYR A 250 1.36 -6.34 13.41
CA TYR A 250 2.50 -6.25 14.32
C TYR A 250 2.23 -7.07 15.56
N ILE A 251 3.22 -7.87 15.95
CA ILE A 251 3.20 -8.69 17.15
C ILE A 251 4.43 -8.38 17.99
N ARG A 252 4.22 -8.03 19.26
CA ARG A 252 5.27 -7.96 20.28
C ARG A 252 5.23 -9.24 21.11
N TRP A 253 6.35 -9.95 21.14
CA TRP A 253 6.48 -11.23 21.80
C TRP A 253 7.06 -11.08 23.21
N SER A 254 6.85 -12.10 24.05
CA SER A 254 7.39 -12.14 25.41
C SER A 254 8.91 -12.26 25.47
N ASN A 255 9.57 -12.71 24.40
CA ASN A 255 11.03 -12.77 24.28
C ASN A 255 11.64 -11.48 23.70
N GLU A 256 10.96 -10.33 23.86
CA GLU A 256 11.35 -9.02 23.34
C GLU A 256 11.42 -8.90 21.81
N HIS A 257 11.12 -9.98 21.08
CA HIS A 257 11.05 -9.94 19.63
C HIS A 257 9.85 -9.09 19.17
N ARG A 258 10.01 -8.41 18.03
CA ARG A 258 8.94 -7.70 17.35
C ARG A 258 8.96 -8.12 15.90
N SER A 259 7.78 -8.41 15.37
CA SER A 259 7.65 -8.95 14.02
C SER A 259 6.38 -8.44 13.35
N LEU A 260 6.43 -8.32 12.04
CA LEU A 260 5.31 -8.04 11.18
C LEU A 260 4.92 -9.33 10.43
N PHE A 261 3.64 -9.68 10.44
CA PHE A 261 3.11 -10.82 9.71
C PHE A 261 1.97 -10.36 8.80
N SER A 262 2.06 -10.58 7.49
CA SER A 262 0.92 -10.37 6.60
C SER A 262 -0.19 -11.37 6.90
N PHE A 263 -1.45 -10.99 6.69
CA PHE A 263 -2.59 -11.89 6.85
C PHE A 263 -2.52 -13.08 5.88
N ASP A 264 -1.93 -12.90 4.70
CA ASP A 264 -1.65 -13.99 3.77
C ASP A 264 -0.64 -14.99 4.34
N HIS A 265 0.45 -14.51 4.94
CA HIS A 265 1.42 -15.39 5.60
C HIS A 265 0.81 -16.05 6.85
N LEU A 266 -0.02 -15.35 7.62
CA LEU A 266 -0.76 -15.96 8.74
C LEU A 266 -1.74 -17.03 8.26
N LYS A 267 -2.42 -16.83 7.13
CA LYS A 267 -3.27 -17.84 6.48
C LYS A 267 -2.44 -19.05 6.02
N GLU A 268 -1.26 -18.84 5.43
CA GLU A 268 -0.35 -19.93 5.07
C GLU A 268 0.10 -20.75 6.29
N ILE A 269 0.40 -20.09 7.41
CA ILE A 269 0.76 -20.76 8.67
C ILE A 269 -0.46 -21.51 9.22
N ALA A 270 -1.64 -20.88 9.24
CA ALA A 270 -2.88 -21.48 9.70
C ALA A 270 -3.23 -22.76 8.91
N ALA A 271 -3.07 -22.73 7.58
CA ALA A 271 -3.33 -23.88 6.73
C ALA A 271 -2.37 -25.05 7.00
N LYS A 272 -1.12 -24.76 7.42
CA LYS A 272 -0.10 -25.79 7.70
C LYS A 272 -0.11 -26.30 9.13
N LYS A 273 -0.40 -25.44 10.09
CA LYS A 273 -0.15 -25.64 11.54
C LYS A 273 -1.35 -25.32 12.42
N GLY A 274 -2.37 -24.66 11.88
CA GLY A 274 -3.55 -24.26 12.61
C GLY A 274 -4.57 -25.38 12.71
N GLN A 275 -5.43 -25.29 13.72
CA GLN A 275 -6.65 -26.09 13.84
C GLN A 275 -7.85 -25.20 13.56
N ILE A 276 -8.82 -25.68 12.79
CA ILE A 276 -10.09 -24.96 12.56
C ILE A 276 -10.82 -24.88 13.90
N TRP A 277 -11.06 -23.66 14.38
CA TRP A 277 -11.78 -23.45 15.63
C TRP A 277 -13.26 -23.19 15.28
N GLY A 278 -14.15 -24.05 15.79
CA GLY A 278 -15.59 -23.73 15.86
C GLY A 278 -16.47 -24.15 14.69
N LYS A 279 -16.22 -25.29 14.02
CA LYS A 279 -17.20 -25.87 13.08
C LYS A 279 -18.23 -26.84 13.68
N ASP A 280 -18.11 -27.16 14.97
CA ASP A 280 -19.09 -27.94 15.72
C ASP A 280 -19.43 -27.23 17.03
N ARG A 281 -20.45 -26.37 17.01
CA ARG A 281 -21.32 -26.01 18.14
C ARG A 281 -22.54 -25.23 17.65
#